data_AF-A0A820J145-F1
#
_entry.id   AF-A0A820J145-F1
#
_cell.length_a   1.000
_cell.length_b   1.000
_cell.length_c   1.000
_cell.angle_alpha   90.00
_cell.angle_beta   90.00
_cell.angle_gamma   90.00
#
_symmetry.space_group_name_H-M   'P 1'
#
loop_
_entity.id
_entity.type
_entity.pdbx_description
1 polymer ?
#
loop_
_entity_poly.entity_id
_entity_poly.type
_entity_poly.pdbx_seq_one_letter_code
_entity_poly.pdbx_strand_id
1 'polypeptide(L)'
;MGIISSYKSREIKDDQITSEEKVGSELATFGAGCFWGTEKFFRKQFEAKLVSTMVGYMGGSSKASYHQVCTGTTNHAEVLQISYEPDQVKYSDLVHFFFRMHDPTTLNKQGNDQGSQYRSVIFTHTPEQQKIAEQVRGEVQT
;
A
#
# COMPACT_ATOMS: atom_id res chain seq x y z
N MET A 1 -1.05 -14.76 -4.66
CA MET A 1 0.26 -14.10 -4.47
C MET A 1 0.05 -12.60 -4.65
N GLY A 2 0.71 -11.76 -3.86
CA GLY A 2 0.54 -10.31 -3.91
C GLY A 2 0.82 -9.75 -5.30
N ILE A 3 -0.11 -8.96 -5.82
CA ILE A 3 0.00 -8.34 -7.15
C ILE A 3 0.86 -7.09 -7.03
N ILE A 4 1.84 -6.90 -7.92
CA ILE A 4 2.59 -5.64 -8.00
C ILE A 4 1.98 -4.83 -9.14
N SER A 5 1.50 -3.63 -8.83
CA SER A 5 0.85 -2.73 -9.78
C SER A 5 1.61 -1.41 -9.80
N SER A 6 2.22 -1.10 -10.95
CA SER A 6 2.84 0.21 -11.17
C SER A 6 1.76 1.28 -11.30
N TYR A 7 1.80 2.29 -10.44
CA TYR A 7 0.90 3.43 -10.53
C TYR A 7 1.60 4.58 -11.24
N LYS A 8 1.03 5.02 -12.35
CA LYS A 8 1.49 6.23 -13.02
C LYS A 8 0.93 7.42 -12.25
N SER A 9 1.77 8.06 -11.45
CA SER A 9 1.46 9.32 -10.76
C SER A 9 0.82 10.28 -11.76
N ARG A 10 -0.40 10.77 -11.46
CA ARG A 10 -0.95 11.89 -12.22
C ARG A 10 -0.04 13.09 -11.96
N GLU A 11 0.33 13.80 -13.02
CA GLU A 11 1.06 15.06 -12.93
C GLU A 11 0.39 15.96 -11.89
N ILE A 12 1.12 16.27 -10.82
CA ILE A 12 0.70 17.22 -9.80
C ILE A 12 0.68 18.58 -10.50
N LYS A 13 -0.50 19.21 -10.60
CA LYS A 13 -0.58 20.64 -10.91
C LYS A 13 -0.23 21.39 -9.63
N ASP A 14 0.76 22.28 -9.72
CA ASP A 14 1.43 23.03 -8.63
C ASP A 14 0.54 23.78 -7.62
N ASP A 15 -0.78 23.80 -7.79
CA ASP A 15 -1.64 24.81 -7.18
C ASP A 15 -2.36 24.38 -5.89
N GLN A 16 -1.98 23.26 -5.26
CA GLN A 16 -2.57 22.81 -3.99
C GLN A 16 -1.55 22.11 -3.08
N ILE A 17 -0.44 22.79 -2.77
CA ILE A 17 0.45 22.39 -1.66
C ILE A 17 -0.20 22.88 -0.36
N THR A 18 -0.90 21.98 0.34
CA THR A 18 -1.21 22.17 1.75
C THR A 18 -0.04 21.63 2.57
N SER A 19 0.37 22.43 3.54
CA SER A 19 1.59 22.36 4.33
C SER A 19 1.85 21.02 5.04
N GLU A 20 3.12 20.60 5.04
CA GLU A 20 3.76 19.50 5.81
C GLU A 20 4.03 18.16 5.10
N GLU A 21 4.30 18.15 3.79
CA GLU A 21 5.16 17.09 3.22
C GLU A 21 6.63 17.45 3.52
N LYS A 22 7.26 16.72 4.44
CA LYS A 22 8.65 16.93 4.83
C LYS A 22 9.55 16.65 3.61
N VAL A 23 10.32 17.65 3.17
CA VAL A 23 11.22 17.52 2.01
C VAL A 23 12.13 16.30 2.17
N GLY A 24 12.00 15.32 1.26
CA GLY A 24 12.76 14.07 1.28
C GLY A 24 11.97 12.81 1.69
N SER A 25 10.68 12.91 1.98
CA SER A 25 9.83 11.73 2.20
C SER A 25 9.43 11.03 0.89
N GLU A 26 9.32 9.72 0.93
CA GLU A 26 8.78 8.88 -0.14
C GLU A 26 7.46 8.21 0.28
N LEU A 27 6.65 7.82 -0.72
CA LEU A 27 5.38 7.14 -0.51
C LEU A 27 5.49 5.64 -0.80
N ALA A 28 4.88 4.83 0.05
CA ALA A 28 4.65 3.40 -0.19
C ALA A 28 3.16 3.09 -0.01
N THR A 29 2.56 2.29 -0.91
CA THR A 29 1.14 1.95 -0.83
C THR A 29 0.92 0.43 -0.90
N PHE A 30 0.25 -0.11 0.11
CA PHE A 30 0.02 -1.54 0.30
C PHE A 30 -1.45 -1.86 0.55
N GLY A 31 -1.98 -2.88 -0.13
CA GLY A 31 -3.27 -3.50 0.19
C GLY A 31 -3.04 -4.91 0.73
N ALA A 32 -3.52 -5.19 1.95
CA ALA A 32 -3.20 -6.41 2.68
C ALA A 32 -4.41 -6.97 3.47
N GLY A 33 -5.63 -6.75 2.96
CA GLY A 33 -6.87 -7.00 3.70
C GLY A 33 -7.43 -5.72 4.32
N CYS A 34 -8.11 -5.83 5.46
CA CYS A 34 -8.67 -4.65 6.14
C CYS A 34 -7.57 -3.60 6.43
N PHE A 35 -7.78 -2.38 5.97
CA PHE A 35 -6.80 -1.30 6.09
C PHE A 35 -6.50 -0.87 7.56
N TRP A 36 -7.42 -1.07 8.50
CA TRP A 36 -7.24 -0.72 9.92
C TRP A 36 -6.28 -1.70 10.59
N GLY A 37 -6.43 -2.98 10.28
CA GLY A 37 -5.45 -4.00 10.70
C GLY A 37 -4.09 -3.71 10.08
N THR A 38 -4.08 -3.41 8.78
CA THR A 38 -2.85 -3.08 8.05
C THR A 38 -2.10 -1.90 8.67
N GLU A 39 -2.77 -0.77 8.89
CA GLU A 39 -2.21 0.41 9.53
C GLU A 39 -1.67 0.10 10.93
N LYS A 40 -2.45 -0.61 11.75
CA LYS A 40 -2.05 -0.99 13.11
C LYS A 40 -0.76 -1.79 13.13
N PHE A 41 -0.59 -2.74 12.21
CA PHE A 41 0.63 -3.55 12.12
C PHE A 41 1.84 -2.71 11.70
N PHE A 42 1.70 -1.86 10.69
CA PHE A 42 2.79 -0.98 10.24
C PHE A 42 3.20 0.03 11.30
N ARG A 43 2.23 0.68 11.95
CA ARG A 43 2.52 1.60 13.06
C ARG A 43 3.24 0.87 14.19
N LYS A 44 2.74 -0.28 14.63
CA LYS A 44 3.41 -1.06 15.71
C LYS A 44 4.88 -1.39 15.37
N GLN A 45 5.20 -1.66 14.11
CA GLN A 45 6.55 -2.04 13.70
C GLN A 45 7.47 -0.84 13.41
N PHE A 46 6.93 0.27 12.88
CA PHE A 46 7.72 1.35 12.30
C PHE A 46 7.37 2.75 12.84
N GLU A 47 6.51 2.92 13.85
CA GLU A 47 5.98 4.23 14.30
C GLU A 47 7.03 5.35 14.38
N ALA A 48 8.20 5.09 14.96
CA ALA A 48 9.26 6.09 15.11
C ALA A 48 9.96 6.50 13.78
N LYS A 49 9.69 5.81 12.68
CA LYS A 49 10.34 5.97 11.37
C LYS A 49 9.38 6.40 10.26
N LEU A 50 8.08 6.39 10.53
CA LEU A 50 7.06 6.83 9.57
C LEU A 50 6.78 8.31 9.78
N VAL A 51 6.64 9.06 8.69
CA VAL A 51 6.24 10.47 8.72
C VAL A 51 4.73 10.56 8.92
N SER A 52 3.96 9.79 8.14
CA SER A 52 2.50 9.72 8.26
C SER A 52 1.96 8.42 7.69
N THR A 53 0.76 8.05 8.12
CA THR A 53 -0.04 6.94 7.58
C THR A 53 -1.42 7.42 7.21
N MET A 54 -1.95 6.95 6.08
CA MET A 54 -3.31 7.22 5.63
C MET A 54 -3.93 5.97 5.04
N VAL A 55 -5.20 5.71 5.34
CA VAL A 55 -5.96 4.59 4.77
C VAL A 55 -6.91 5.08 3.67
N GLY A 56 -7.18 4.25 2.67
CA GLY A 56 -8.05 4.61 1.56
C GLY A 56 -8.30 3.49 0.57
N TYR A 57 -8.64 3.88 -0.67
CA TYR A 57 -8.99 2.97 -1.75
C TYR A 57 -8.19 3.25 -3.02
N MET A 58 -7.67 2.20 -3.66
CA MET A 58 -6.86 2.35 -4.88
C MET A 58 -7.03 1.18 -5.85
N GLY A 59 -6.78 1.43 -7.14
CA GLY A 59 -6.79 0.40 -8.19
C GLY A 59 -8.13 0.19 -8.92
N GLY A 60 -9.19 0.88 -8.49
CA GLY A 60 -10.48 0.95 -9.20
C GLY A 60 -10.55 2.08 -10.23
N SER A 61 -11.64 2.10 -11.00
CA SER A 61 -11.79 2.94 -12.21
C SER A 61 -12.35 4.34 -11.94
N SER A 62 -12.93 4.60 -10.77
CA SER A 62 -13.61 5.86 -10.44
C SER A 62 -13.45 6.23 -8.96
N LYS A 63 -13.73 7.48 -8.59
CA LYS A 63 -13.84 7.84 -7.17
C LYS A 63 -14.99 7.05 -6.55
N ALA A 64 -14.75 6.44 -5.39
CA ALA A 64 -15.72 5.61 -4.70
C ALA A 64 -15.84 6.00 -3.23
N SER A 65 -17.04 5.94 -2.68
CA SER A 65 -17.29 5.99 -1.24
C SER A 65 -17.08 4.60 -0.61
N TYR A 66 -16.92 4.55 0.72
CA TYR A 66 -16.84 3.29 1.48
C TYR A 66 -17.96 2.31 1.09
N HIS A 67 -19.20 2.79 1.07
CA HIS A 67 -20.37 1.96 0.71
C HIS A 67 -20.28 1.37 -0.69
N GLN A 68 -19.75 2.12 -1.66
CA GLN A 68 -19.54 1.63 -3.03
C GLN A 68 -18.37 0.64 -3.13
N VAL A 69 -17.37 0.75 -2.25
CA VAL A 69 -16.28 -0.23 -2.19
C VAL A 69 -16.77 -1.54 -1.59
N CYS A 70 -17.62 -1.48 -0.54
CA CYS A 70 -18.19 -2.67 0.08
C CYS A 70 -19.09 -3.50 -0.86
N THR A 71 -19.62 -2.94 -1.94
CA THR A 71 -20.36 -3.73 -2.96
C THR A 71 -19.44 -4.60 -3.81
N GLY A 72 -18.11 -4.39 -3.76
CA GLY A 72 -17.12 -5.12 -4.56
C GLY A 72 -17.09 -4.74 -6.05
N THR A 73 -17.93 -3.81 -6.50
CA THR A 73 -18.09 -3.48 -7.94
C THR A 73 -17.13 -2.40 -8.44
N THR A 74 -16.44 -1.70 -7.55
CA THR A 74 -15.55 -0.59 -7.91
C THR A 74 -14.14 -1.03 -8.28
N ASN A 75 -13.79 -2.31 -8.00
CA ASN A 75 -12.46 -2.89 -8.19
C ASN A 75 -11.33 -2.20 -7.39
N HIS A 76 -11.66 -1.32 -6.45
CA HIS A 76 -10.68 -0.79 -5.50
C HIS A 76 -10.22 -1.87 -4.53
N ALA A 77 -8.97 -1.77 -4.09
CA ALA A 77 -8.46 -2.42 -2.89
C ALA A 77 -8.52 -1.42 -1.73
N GLU A 78 -8.79 -1.92 -0.53
CA GLU A 78 -8.40 -1.23 0.70
C GLU A 78 -6.88 -1.15 0.76
N VAL A 79 -6.36 0.05 0.99
CA VAL A 79 -4.92 0.30 1.02
C VAL A 79 -4.52 1.18 2.20
N LEU A 80 -3.29 0.98 2.64
CA LEU A 80 -2.53 1.87 3.49
C LEU A 80 -1.49 2.59 2.62
N GLN A 81 -1.49 3.91 2.65
CA GLN A 81 -0.40 4.76 2.16
C GLN A 81 0.46 5.20 3.34
N ILE A 82 1.77 5.07 3.17
CA ILE A 82 2.78 5.41 4.16
C ILE A 82 3.69 6.46 3.55
N SER A 83 3.88 7.58 4.24
CA SER A 83 4.98 8.50 3.99
C SER A 83 6.13 8.17 4.94
N TYR A 84 7.33 7.96 4.39
CA TYR A 84 8.51 7.54 5.14
C TYR A 84 9.76 8.27 4.68
N GLU A 85 10.76 8.36 5.56
CA GLU A 85 12.09 8.87 5.20
C GLU A 85 12.99 7.71 4.76
N PRO A 86 13.47 7.68 3.50
CA PRO A 86 14.31 6.60 2.98
C PRO A 86 15.63 6.42 3.75
N ASP A 87 16.08 7.46 4.45
CA ASP A 87 17.27 7.40 5.31
C ASP A 87 17.01 6.65 6.62
N GLN A 88 15.76 6.60 7.10
CA GLN A 88 15.37 5.94 8.35
C GLN A 88 14.84 4.52 8.15
N VAL A 89 14.10 4.29 7.06
CA VAL A 89 13.53 3.00 6.70
C VAL A 89 13.63 2.78 5.19
N LYS A 90 14.12 1.61 4.79
CA LYS A 90 14.23 1.27 3.37
C LYS A 90 12.90 0.74 2.86
N TYR A 91 12.59 1.02 1.60
CA TYR A 91 11.40 0.48 0.94
C TYR A 91 11.36 -1.06 1.00
N SER A 92 12.51 -1.73 0.85
CA SER A 92 12.63 -3.19 0.99
C SER A 92 12.16 -3.70 2.35
N ASP A 93 12.43 -2.97 3.43
CA ASP A 93 12.01 -3.36 4.79
C ASP A 93 10.48 -3.33 4.92
N LEU A 94 9.86 -2.31 4.32
CA LEU A 94 8.40 -2.17 4.26
C LEU A 94 7.79 -3.32 3.45
N VAL A 95 8.38 -3.66 2.30
CA VAL A 95 7.91 -4.77 1.46
C VAL A 95 8.09 -6.14 2.14
N HIS A 96 9.22 -6.38 2.80
CA HIS A 96 9.42 -7.61 3.58
C HIS A 96 8.40 -7.71 4.72
N PHE A 97 8.16 -6.61 5.44
CA PHE A 97 7.16 -6.60 6.48
C PHE A 97 5.76 -6.87 5.92
N PHE A 98 5.39 -6.23 4.81
CA PHE A 98 4.16 -6.48 4.08
C PHE A 98 3.94 -7.98 3.87
N PHE A 99 4.89 -8.70 3.27
CA PHE A 99 4.73 -10.13 3.02
C PHE A 99 4.67 -11.01 4.28
N ARG A 100 5.25 -10.57 5.40
CA ARG A 100 5.21 -11.33 6.68
C ARG A 100 3.93 -11.13 7.47
N MET A 101 3.26 -10.00 7.30
CA MET A 101 2.16 -9.59 8.19
C MET A 101 0.77 -10.08 7.77
N HIS A 102 0.62 -10.59 6.54
CA HIS A 102 -0.65 -11.06 5.98
C HIS A 102 -0.41 -12.29 5.10
N ASP A 103 -1.45 -13.04 4.75
CA ASP A 103 -1.35 -14.09 3.73
C ASP A 103 -1.46 -13.47 2.32
N PRO A 104 -0.38 -13.40 1.51
CA PRO A 104 -0.43 -12.85 0.17
C PRO A 104 -0.92 -13.88 -0.86
N THR A 105 -1.11 -15.15 -0.49
CA THR A 105 -1.39 -16.24 -1.42
C THR A 105 -2.88 -16.39 -1.72
N THR A 106 -3.75 -15.95 -0.81
CA THR A 106 -5.20 -16.00 -0.95
C THR A 106 -5.72 -14.93 -1.92
N LEU A 107 -6.35 -15.37 -3.01
CA LEU A 107 -6.95 -14.47 -3.99
C LEU A 107 -8.18 -13.78 -3.40
N ASN A 108 -8.21 -12.44 -3.47
CA ASN A 108 -9.38 -11.60 -3.08
C ASN A 108 -9.92 -11.93 -1.68
N LYS A 109 -9.03 -12.24 -0.74
CA LYS A 109 -9.38 -12.62 0.62
C LYS A 109 -8.20 -12.39 1.56
N GLN A 110 -8.49 -11.95 2.77
CA GLN A 110 -7.56 -11.98 3.88
C GLN A 110 -8.26 -12.44 5.16
N GLY A 111 -7.82 -13.54 5.76
CA GLY A 111 -8.49 -14.11 6.93
C GLY A 111 -9.98 -14.34 6.70
N ASN A 112 -10.84 -13.67 7.48
CA ASN A 112 -12.30 -13.74 7.34
C ASN A 112 -12.87 -12.74 6.32
N ASP A 113 -12.09 -11.75 5.89
CA ASP A 113 -12.52 -10.71 4.98
C ASP A 113 -12.45 -11.23 3.53
N GLN A 114 -13.59 -11.23 2.85
CA GLN A 114 -13.75 -11.79 1.50
C GLN A 114 -14.20 -10.71 0.52
N GLY A 115 -13.53 -10.62 -0.62
CA GLY A 115 -13.82 -9.65 -1.67
C GLY A 115 -12.56 -9.09 -2.33
N SER A 116 -12.72 -8.62 -3.57
CA SER A 116 -11.62 -8.03 -4.34
C SER A 116 -10.99 -6.82 -3.64
N GLN A 117 -11.74 -6.14 -2.78
CA GLN A 117 -11.25 -5.05 -1.96
C GLN A 117 -10.21 -5.46 -0.90
N TYR A 118 -10.16 -6.73 -0.51
CA TYR A 118 -9.21 -7.25 0.48
C TYR A 118 -8.00 -7.94 -0.14
N ARG A 119 -7.79 -7.80 -1.45
CA ARG A 119 -6.69 -8.45 -2.17
C ARG A 119 -5.32 -7.94 -1.71
N SER A 120 -4.34 -8.85 -1.73
CA SER A 120 -2.92 -8.52 -1.56
C SER A 120 -2.40 -7.78 -2.80
N VAL A 121 -1.94 -6.54 -2.64
CA VAL A 121 -1.42 -5.71 -3.73
C VAL A 121 -0.40 -4.69 -3.23
N ILE A 122 0.63 -4.42 -4.02
CA ILE A 122 1.59 -3.32 -3.84
C ILE A 122 1.39 -2.34 -4.99
N PHE A 123 1.07 -1.09 -4.68
CA PHE A 123 1.02 0.00 -5.66
C PHE A 123 2.33 0.79 -5.60
N THR A 124 3.19 0.59 -6.60
CA THR A 124 4.53 1.19 -6.63
C THR A 124 4.49 2.56 -7.30
N HIS A 125 5.22 3.52 -6.76
CA HIS A 125 5.24 4.91 -7.20
C HIS A 125 6.43 5.24 -8.11
N THR A 126 7.47 4.38 -8.11
CA THR A 126 8.65 4.53 -8.97
C THR A 126 9.07 3.19 -9.60
N PRO A 127 9.82 3.20 -10.72
CA PRO A 127 10.41 1.99 -11.29
C PRO A 127 11.33 1.24 -10.30
N GLU A 128 12.04 1.97 -9.45
CA GLU A 128 12.92 1.41 -8.42
C GLU A 128 12.11 0.65 -7.37
N GLN A 129 10.98 1.21 -6.91
CA GLN A 129 10.06 0.51 -6.02
C GLN A 129 9.51 -0.76 -6.65
N GLN A 130 9.15 -0.72 -7.95
CA GLN A 130 8.72 -1.93 -8.67
C GLN A 130 9.80 -3.01 -8.65
N LYS A 131 11.04 -2.65 -9.01
CA LYS A 131 12.16 -3.59 -9.01
C LYS A 131 12.41 -4.20 -7.62
N ILE A 132 12.40 -3.37 -6.57
CA ILE A 132 12.59 -3.84 -5.19
C ILE A 132 11.44 -4.75 -4.77
N ALA A 133 10.19 -4.38 -5.07
CA ALA A 133 9.04 -5.19 -4.73
C ALA A 133 9.07 -6.56 -5.41
N GLU A 134 9.48 -6.60 -6.69
CA GLU A 134 9.64 -7.85 -7.44
C GLU A 134 10.77 -8.72 -6.87
N GLN A 135 11.90 -8.11 -6.52
CA GLN A 135 13.02 -8.81 -5.89
C GLN A 135 12.60 -9.46 -4.57
N VAL A 136 12.03 -8.68 -3.65
CA VAL A 136 11.60 -9.17 -2.33
C VAL A 136 10.51 -10.24 -2.48
N ARG A 137 9.58 -10.07 -3.43
CA ARG A 137 8.58 -11.11 -3.73
C ARG A 137 9.23 -12.43 -4.14
N GLY A 138 10.28 -12.37 -4.97
CA GLY A 138 11.04 -13.55 -5.38
C GLY A 138 11.75 -14.22 -4.19
N GLU A 139 12.34 -13.44 -3.30
CA GLU A 139 13.02 -13.95 -2.10
C GLU A 139 12.07 -14.68 -1.15
N VAL A 140 10.89 -14.10 -0.88
CA VAL A 140 9.87 -14.68 0.03
C VAL A 140 9.17 -15.91 -0.57
N GLN A 141 9.24 -16.10 -1.89
CA GLN A 141 8.61 -17.23 -2.59
C GLN A 141 9.48 -18.50 -2.61
N THR A 142 10.70 -18.43 -2.09
CA THR A 142 11.65 -19.56 -2.02
C THR A 142 11.35 -20.48 -0.86
#